data_AF-G5PZF8-F1
#
_entry.id   AF-G5PZF8-F1
#
_cell.length_a   1.000
_cell.length_b   1.000
_cell.length_c   1.000
_cell.angle_alpha   90.00
_cell.angle_beta   90.00
_cell.angle_gamma   90.00
#
_symmetry.space_group_name_H-M   'P 1'
#
loop_
_entity.id
_entity.type
_entity.pdbx_description
1 polymer ?
#
loop_
_entity_poly.entity_id
_entity_poly.type
_entity_poly.pdbx_seq_one_letter_code
_entity_poly.pdbx_strand_id
1 'polypeptide(L)'
;MGHSGAISYFVRQAAREGLIGLSICQSDPMVVPFGGADIYYGTNPLAFAAPGEGDDIITFDMATTVQAWGKVLDARSRNESIPESWAVDKNGAC
;
A
#
# COMPACT_ATOMS: atom_id res chain seq x y z
N MET A 1 2.44 3.96 -19.40
CA MET A 1 2.08 3.99 -17.96
C MET A 1 2.76 2.81 -17.29
N GLY A 2 3.37 3.02 -16.13
CA GLY A 2 4.15 2.01 -15.42
C GLY A 2 4.10 2.23 -13.90
N HIS A 3 4.73 1.33 -13.15
CA HIS A 3 4.75 1.39 -11.69
C HIS A 3 5.47 2.66 -11.19
N SER A 4 4.82 3.44 -10.32
CA SER A 4 5.31 4.74 -9.83
C SER A 4 6.15 4.67 -8.56
N GLY A 5 6.34 3.48 -7.97
CA GLY A 5 7.13 3.32 -6.75
C GLY A 5 6.39 3.78 -5.50
N ALA A 6 7.14 4.31 -4.52
CA ALA A 6 6.57 4.84 -3.28
C ALA A 6 5.88 6.19 -3.54
N ILE A 7 4.56 6.23 -3.44
CA ILE A 7 3.78 7.41 -3.79
C ILE A 7 3.86 8.54 -2.74
N SER A 8 4.33 8.26 -1.52
CA SER A 8 4.74 9.28 -0.53
C SER A 8 5.74 10.29 -1.08
N TYR A 9 6.59 9.89 -2.03
CA TYR A 9 7.54 10.79 -2.67
C TYR A 9 6.84 12.00 -3.33
N PHE A 10 5.69 11.80 -3.96
CA PHE A 10 4.95 12.85 -4.66
C PHE A 10 4.23 13.79 -3.69
N VAL A 11 3.60 13.26 -2.65
CA VAL A 11 2.92 14.12 -1.65
C VAL A 11 3.90 14.92 -0.81
N ARG A 12 5.12 14.41 -0.59
CA ARG A 12 6.21 15.17 0.04
C ARG A 12 6.69 16.34 -0.81
N GLN A 13 6.57 16.27 -2.14
CA GLN A 13 6.85 17.44 -3.00
C GLN A 13 5.83 18.55 -2.73
N ALA A 14 4.54 18.23 -2.59
CA ALA A 14 3.53 19.21 -2.21
C ALA A 14 3.78 19.82 -0.82
N ALA A 15 4.10 18.98 0.17
CA ALA A 15 4.37 19.44 1.53
C ALA A 15 5.60 20.37 1.64
N ARG A 16 6.65 20.15 0.83
CA ARG A 16 7.81 21.05 0.77
C ARG A 16 7.46 22.45 0.25
N GLU A 17 6.40 22.57 -0.54
CA GLU A 17 5.87 23.85 -1.03
C GLU A 17 4.82 24.45 -0.07
N GLY A 18 4.72 23.93 1.16
CA GLY A 18 3.75 24.40 2.15
C GLY A 18 2.30 23.98 1.87
N LEU A 19 2.09 22.93 1.06
CA LEU A 19 0.76 22.45 0.66
C LEU A 19 0.44 21.06 1.23
N ILE A 20 -0.85 20.77 1.38
CA ILE A 20 -1.31 19.40 1.65
C ILE A 20 -1.27 18.60 0.35
N GLY A 21 -0.65 17.42 0.39
CA GLY A 21 -0.58 16.47 -0.73
C GLY A 21 -1.43 15.22 -0.48
N LEU A 22 -2.15 14.77 -1.50
CA LEU A 22 -2.84 13.48 -1.53
C LEU A 22 -2.51 12.78 -2.86
N SER A 23 -2.13 11.50 -2.80
CA SER A 23 -1.86 10.67 -3.98
C SER A 23 -2.45 9.29 -3.80
N ILE A 24 -3.07 8.78 -4.86
CA ILE A 24 -3.69 7.45 -4.94
C ILE A 24 -3.37 6.88 -6.32
N CYS A 25 -3.09 5.58 -6.41
CA CYS A 25 -2.93 4.92 -7.71
C CYS A 25 -3.54 3.52 -7.74
N GLN A 26 -3.80 3.04 -8.95
CA GLN A 26 -4.16 1.65 -9.19
C GLN A 26 -2.91 0.76 -9.11
N SER A 27 -3.11 -0.50 -8.69
CA SER A 27 -2.09 -1.55 -8.66
C SER A 27 -2.63 -2.82 -9.32
N ASP A 28 -1.73 -3.76 -9.63
CA ASP A 28 -2.09 -5.06 -10.18
C ASP A 28 -3.12 -5.80 -9.29
N PRO A 29 -4.14 -6.45 -9.87
CA PRO A 29 -5.15 -7.19 -9.11
C PRO A 29 -4.52 -8.30 -8.25
N MET A 30 -4.70 -8.21 -6.94
CA MET A 30 -4.18 -9.18 -5.96
C MET A 30 -5.08 -9.36 -4.72
N VAL A 31 -6.14 -8.56 -4.59
CA VAL A 31 -6.96 -8.45 -3.37
C VAL A 31 -8.36 -8.93 -3.65
N VAL A 32 -8.86 -9.84 -2.80
CA VAL A 32 -10.25 -10.28 -2.82
C VAL A 32 -11.14 -9.22 -2.16
N PRO A 33 -12.37 -8.98 -2.67
CA PRO A 33 -13.38 -8.23 -1.92
C PRO A 33 -13.67 -8.89 -0.57
N PHE A 34 -14.15 -8.12 0.40
CA PHE A 34 -14.53 -8.67 1.71
C PHE A 34 -15.57 -9.80 1.55
N GLY A 35 -15.24 -10.99 2.05
CA GLY A 35 -16.08 -12.19 1.93
C GLY A 35 -16.03 -12.88 0.56
N GLY A 36 -15.15 -12.45 -0.35
CA GLY A 36 -14.95 -13.07 -1.67
C GLY A 36 -13.75 -14.03 -1.71
N ALA A 37 -13.66 -14.79 -2.79
CA ALA A 37 -12.53 -15.68 -3.09
C ALA A 37 -11.80 -15.29 -4.40
N ASP A 38 -12.44 -14.49 -5.26
CA ASP A 38 -11.87 -14.04 -6.52
C ASP A 38 -11.17 -12.69 -6.39
N ILE A 39 -10.00 -12.58 -7.02
CA ILE A 39 -9.21 -11.35 -7.06
C ILE A 39 -9.94 -10.27 -7.86
N TYR A 40 -9.95 -9.04 -7.33
CA TYR A 40 -10.58 -7.91 -8.01
C TYR A 40 -9.74 -6.62 -7.97
N TYR A 41 -9.36 -6.15 -6.77
CA TYR A 41 -8.59 -4.92 -6.61
C TYR A 41 -7.09 -5.21 -6.47
N GLY A 42 -6.24 -4.20 -6.66
CA GLY A 42 -4.84 -4.24 -6.24
C GLY A 42 -4.64 -3.73 -4.82
N THR A 43 -3.39 -3.62 -4.37
CA THR A 43 -3.03 -3.02 -3.07
C THR A 43 -3.25 -1.51 -2.99
N ASN A 44 -3.70 -0.91 -4.11
CA ASN A 44 -4.18 0.46 -4.32
C ASN A 44 -3.78 1.46 -3.22
N PRO A 45 -2.51 1.92 -3.22
CA PRO A 45 -1.99 2.68 -2.10
C PRO A 45 -2.60 4.08 -2.01
N LEU A 46 -2.60 4.62 -0.80
CA LEU A 46 -2.97 6.00 -0.48
C LEU A 46 -1.84 6.64 0.30
N ALA A 47 -1.36 7.79 -0.19
CA ALA A 47 -0.38 8.61 0.51
C ALA A 47 -0.90 10.02 0.76
N PHE A 48 -0.49 10.57 1.89
CA PHE A 48 -0.83 11.90 2.37
C PHE A 48 0.43 12.58 2.94
N ALA A 49 0.55 13.89 2.75
CA ALA A 49 1.52 14.67 3.50
C ALA A 49 0.99 16.08 3.81
N ALA A 50 1.43 16.64 4.93
CA ALA A 50 1.14 18.00 5.33
C ALA A 50 2.40 18.66 5.94
N PRO A 51 2.61 19.97 5.67
CA PRO A 51 3.70 20.73 6.28
C PRO A 51 3.44 21.00 7.77
N GLY A 52 4.50 21.03 8.55
CA GLY A 52 4.54 21.49 9.95
C GLY A 52 5.25 22.83 10.09
N GLU A 53 5.78 23.11 11.27
CA GLU A 53 6.63 24.29 11.49
C GLU A 53 8.02 24.10 10.88
N GLY A 54 8.57 25.15 10.28
CA GLY A 54 9.88 25.10 9.62
C GLY A 54 9.90 24.08 8.47
N ASP A 55 10.80 23.09 8.57
CA ASP A 55 10.99 22.04 7.55
C ASP A 55 10.27 20.72 7.91
N ASP A 56 9.45 20.71 8.96
CA ASP A 56 8.74 19.51 9.39
C ASP A 56 7.67 19.09 8.37
N ILE A 57 7.56 17.79 8.11
CA ILE A 57 6.55 17.22 7.21
C ILE A 57 5.98 15.95 7.84
N ILE A 58 4.68 15.94 8.11
CA ILE A 58 3.95 14.73 8.44
C ILE A 58 3.69 13.99 7.13
N THR A 59 4.14 12.73 7.03
CA THR A 59 3.92 11.86 5.87
C THR A 59 3.23 10.58 6.30
N PHE A 60 2.17 10.20 5.59
CA PHE A 60 1.45 8.96 5.75
C PHE A 60 1.38 8.23 4.41
N ASP A 61 1.69 6.93 4.38
CA ASP A 61 1.68 6.10 3.18
C ASP A 61 1.27 4.68 3.56
N MET A 62 0.20 4.18 2.95
CA MET A 62 -0.34 2.86 3.23
C MET A 62 -0.75 2.13 1.95
N ALA A 63 -0.55 0.81 1.96
CA ALA A 63 -1.34 -0.09 1.12
C ALA A 63 -2.74 -0.25 1.72
N THR A 64 -3.74 -0.58 0.90
CA THR A 64 -5.11 -0.87 1.37
C THR A 64 -5.32 -2.31 1.81
N THR A 65 -4.28 -3.15 1.73
CA THR A 65 -4.26 -4.52 2.26
C THR A 65 -3.73 -4.56 3.69
N VAL A 66 -4.02 -5.66 4.40
CA VAL A 66 -3.47 -5.92 5.74
C VAL A 66 -1.95 -5.87 5.75
N GLN A 67 -1.31 -6.37 4.68
CA GLN A 67 0.12 -6.27 4.49
C GLN A 67 0.47 -6.12 3.00
N ALA A 68 1.60 -5.49 2.72
CA ALA A 68 2.12 -5.38 1.36
C ALA A 68 2.57 -6.73 0.80
N TRP A 69 2.34 -6.97 -0.50
CA TRP A 69 2.69 -8.22 -1.18
C TRP A 69 4.18 -8.58 -1.08
N GLY A 70 5.07 -7.59 -1.04
CA GLY A 70 6.51 -7.81 -0.89
C GLY A 70 6.88 -8.58 0.39
N LYS A 71 6.10 -8.45 1.47
CA LYS A 71 6.31 -9.20 2.72
C LYS A 71 5.97 -10.67 2.58
N VAL A 72 4.96 -11.00 1.78
CA VAL A 72 4.60 -12.40 1.46
C VAL A 72 5.69 -13.04 0.60
N LEU A 73 6.22 -12.31 -0.38
CA LEU A 73 7.33 -12.79 -1.20
C LEU A 73 8.63 -12.99 -0.39
N ASP A 74 8.94 -12.08 0.54
CA ASP A 74 10.08 -12.20 1.46
C ASP A 74 9.94 -13.44 2.36
N ALA A 75 8.78 -13.63 3.02
CA ALA A 75 8.52 -14.82 3.84
C ALA A 75 8.62 -16.11 3.01
N ARG A 76 8.10 -16.12 1.78
CA ARG A 76 8.26 -17.24 0.84
C ARG A 76 9.74 -17.51 0.52
N SER A 77 10.55 -16.47 0.32
CA SER A 77 11.98 -16.62 0.03
C SER A 77 12.77 -17.20 1.22
N ARG A 78 12.30 -16.95 2.44
CA ARG A 78 12.87 -17.47 3.70
C ARG A 78 12.26 -18.81 4.12
N ASN A 79 11.27 -19.30 3.38
CA ASN A 79 10.53 -20.51 3.70
C ASN A 79 9.85 -20.45 5.09
N GLU A 80 9.39 -19.25 5.47
CA GLU A 80 8.72 -18.95 6.73
C GLU A 80 7.20 -18.89 6.55
N SER A 81 6.47 -19.23 7.61
CA SER A 81 5.01 -19.06 7.66
C SER A 81 4.64 -17.58 7.81
N ILE A 82 3.57 -17.16 7.13
CA ILE A 82 2.96 -15.84 7.31
C ILE A 82 1.79 -15.90 8.31
N PRO A 83 1.43 -14.79 8.96
CA PRO A 83 0.18 -14.70 9.72
C PRO A 83 -1.06 -14.97 8.85
N GLU A 84 -2.05 -15.68 9.39
CA GLU A 84 -3.32 -16.00 8.71
C GLU A 84 -4.08 -14.74 8.24
N SER A 85 -3.88 -13.59 8.89
CA SER A 85 -4.55 -12.35 8.50
C SER A 85 -4.01 -11.68 7.22
N TRP A 86 -2.90 -12.16 6.65
CA TRP A 86 -2.22 -11.47 5.55
C TRP A 86 -2.75 -11.82 4.17
N ALA A 87 -3.25 -13.03 3.99
CA ALA A 87 -3.65 -13.55 2.69
C ALA A 87 -4.77 -14.59 2.85
N VAL A 88 -5.38 -14.96 1.73
CA VAL A 88 -6.35 -16.06 1.66
C VAL A 88 -5.90 -17.09 0.63
N ASP A 89 -6.37 -18.32 0.79
CA ASP A 89 -6.22 -19.38 -0.19
C ASP A 89 -7.18 -19.18 -1.39
N LYS A 90 -7.11 -20.11 -2.35
CA LYS A 90 -7.97 -20.09 -3.56
C LYS A 90 -9.47 -20.20 -3.28
N ASN A 91 -9.87 -20.55 -2.06
CA ASN A 91 -11.26 -20.68 -1.64
C ASN A 91 -11.71 -19.46 -0.80
N GLY A 92 -10.81 -18.49 -0.55
CA GLY A 92 -11.09 -17.33 0.29
C GLY A 92 -10.93 -17.58 1.79
N ALA A 93 -10.33 -18.69 2.21
CA ALA A 93 -10.03 -18.97 3.62
C ALA A 93 -8.66 -18.40 4.01
N CYS A 94 -8.58 -17.77 5.19
CA CYS A 94 -7.35 -17.25 5.79
C CYS A 94 -6.41 -18.36 6.28
#